data_AF-A0A2M7K170-F1
#
_entry.id   AF-A0A2M7K170-F1
#
_cell.length_a   1.000
_cell.length_b   1.000
_cell.length_c   1.000
_cell.angle_alpha   90.00
_cell.angle_beta   90.00
_cell.angle_gamma   90.00
#
_symmetry.space_group_name_H-M   'P 1'
#
loop_
_entity.id
_entity.type
_entity.pdbx_description
1 polymer ?
#
loop_
_entity_poly.entity_id
_entity_poly.type
_entity_poly.pdbx_seq_one_letter_code
_entity_poly.pdbx_strand_id
1 'polypeptide(L)'
;MLEYLRSQKEEFLSNFRQNKRPYYLLIVFFTAAIAGTLIIIFQVWAIQVFTPPNFHLEKKSADFGIDPATGSPSKATSGKKSNKSSTDTANGTSGSSTPSSSCNSAIKGTSTSSTPIDEIENSLALVVTDAEGNYSNPGSEQPPGGVYPFPAIDFQQIYMGTRDGRIYIKFTLFGTIPCQQETSEGNRIMSATSNLGIDNDGDTGDGDGWLGSEDHLQLNFKYEDNGDIWAAPWYRANYLGGGGEEDFETTGNGLLHTGNGGLGVNYFIISYTTSGLPNSFTPGKNLNFNFWSEAGSNLYSHFSYSHNKWIPWTVLGI
;
A
#
# COMPACT_ATOMS: atom_id res chain seq x y z
N MET A 1 4.92 37.97 14.07
CA MET A 1 5.13 37.61 12.64
C MET A 1 5.45 38.83 11.77
N LEU A 2 4.62 39.88 11.75
CA LEU A 2 4.89 41.10 10.96
C LEU A 2 6.19 41.83 11.33
N GLU A 3 6.52 41.90 12.63
CA GLU A 3 7.78 42.51 13.08
C GLU A 3 9.01 41.67 12.75
N TYR A 4 8.89 40.34 12.78
CA TYR A 4 9.94 39.42 12.34
C TYR A 4 10.25 39.59 10.85
N LEU A 5 9.22 39.67 10.02
CA LEU A 5 9.38 39.93 8.58
C LEU A 5 9.98 41.32 8.31
N ARG A 6 9.66 42.33 9.14
CA ARG A 6 10.25 43.66 9.03
C ARG A 6 11.75 43.64 9.39
N SER A 7 12.15 42.91 10.44
CA SER A 7 13.56 42.73 10.82
C SER A 7 14.37 42.06 9.72
N GLN A 8 13.85 40.96 9.16
CA GLN A 8 14.52 40.22 8.09
C GLN A 8 14.69 41.07 6.81
N LYS A 9 13.72 41.94 6.50
CA LYS A 9 13.81 42.90 5.40
C LYS A 9 14.93 43.92 5.63
N GLU A 10 15.05 44.51 6.82
CA GLU A 10 16.07 45.53 7.08
C GLU A 10 17.49 44.95 7.08
N GLU A 11 17.67 43.74 7.61
CA GLU A 11 18.95 43.01 7.57
C GLU A 11 19.37 42.70 6.12
N PHE A 12 18.42 42.22 5.31
CA PHE A 12 18.63 41.99 3.88
C PHE A 12 19.02 43.28 3.15
N LEU A 13 18.33 44.39 3.40
CA LEU A 13 18.61 45.69 2.77
C LEU A 13 19.95 46.27 3.21
N SER A 14 20.38 46.03 4.46
CA SER A 14 21.71 46.42 4.95
C SER A 14 22.82 45.68 4.20
N ASN A 15 22.68 44.37 4.08
CA ASN A 15 23.63 43.51 3.35
C ASN A 15 23.66 43.84 1.84
N PHE A 16 22.50 44.22 1.27
CA PHE A 16 22.36 44.64 -0.13
C PHE A 16 23.14 45.93 -0.45
N ARG A 17 23.24 46.86 0.50
CA ARG A 17 23.94 48.15 0.27
C ARG A 17 25.46 48.04 0.28
N GLN A 18 26.03 47.00 0.88
CA GLN A 18 27.48 46.91 1.10
C GLN A 18 28.28 46.21 -0.01
N ASN A 19 27.66 45.39 -0.86
CA ASN A 19 28.40 44.63 -1.88
C ASN A 19 28.05 45.05 -3.33
N LYS A 20 29.03 45.62 -4.04
CA LYS A 20 28.92 45.95 -5.48
C LYS A 20 29.68 44.92 -6.33
N ARG A 21 29.00 43.84 -6.79
CA ARG A 21 29.20 43.04 -8.04
C ARG A 21 28.52 41.65 -7.98
N PRO A 22 28.28 40.99 -9.14
CA PRO A 22 27.10 41.09 -9.99
C PRO A 22 25.99 40.06 -9.61
N TYR A 23 24.80 40.54 -9.27
CA TYR A 23 23.70 39.74 -8.72
C TYR A 23 22.69 39.20 -9.76
N TYR A 24 23.05 39.14 -11.04
CA TYR A 24 22.14 38.62 -12.07
C TYR A 24 21.72 37.16 -11.80
N LEU A 25 22.63 36.33 -11.28
CA LEU A 25 22.30 34.95 -10.89
C LEU A 25 21.40 34.87 -9.66
N LEU A 26 21.63 35.73 -8.65
CA LEU A 26 20.85 35.69 -7.40
C LEU A 26 19.40 36.15 -7.64
N ILE A 27 19.19 37.16 -8.50
CA ILE A 27 17.85 37.61 -8.87
C ILE A 27 17.09 36.49 -9.59
N VAL A 28 17.72 35.76 -10.51
CA VAL A 28 17.10 34.62 -11.22
C VAL A 28 16.67 33.53 -10.24
N PHE A 29 17.52 33.17 -9.27
CA PHE A 29 17.15 32.19 -8.24
C PHE A 29 16.00 32.67 -7.35
N PHE A 30 16.00 33.95 -6.95
CA PHE A 30 14.92 34.50 -6.14
C PHE A 30 13.60 34.59 -6.91
N THR A 31 13.64 34.93 -8.20
CA THR A 31 12.41 34.96 -9.03
C THR A 31 11.84 33.57 -9.26
N ALA A 32 12.70 32.56 -9.45
CA ALA A 32 12.28 31.17 -9.60
C ALA A 32 11.63 30.62 -8.32
N ALA A 33 12.21 30.92 -7.14
CA ALA A 33 11.66 30.48 -5.86
C ALA A 33 10.29 31.11 -5.56
N ILE A 34 10.12 32.41 -5.85
CA ILE A 34 8.83 33.10 -5.69
C ILE A 34 7.78 32.55 -6.66
N ALA A 35 8.16 32.29 -7.92
CA ALA A 35 7.25 31.72 -8.91
C ALA A 35 6.79 30.31 -8.51
N GLY A 36 7.69 29.45 -8.03
CA GLY A 36 7.34 28.12 -7.53
C GLY A 36 6.39 28.16 -6.33
N THR A 37 6.63 29.07 -5.38
CA THR A 37 5.77 29.24 -4.20
C THR A 37 4.37 29.72 -4.58
N LEU A 38 4.26 30.64 -5.56
CA LEU A 38 2.97 31.13 -6.03
C LEU A 38 2.17 30.07 -6.79
N ILE A 39 2.84 29.18 -7.54
CA ILE A 39 2.17 28.06 -8.24
C ILE A 39 1.55 27.09 -7.22
N ILE A 40 2.26 26.75 -6.14
CA ILE A 40 1.76 25.84 -5.10
C ILE A 40 0.55 26.47 -4.39
N ILE A 41 0.63 27.76 -4.03
CA ILE A 41 -0.51 28.47 -3.41
C ILE A 41 -1.72 28.47 -4.34
N PHE A 42 -1.52 28.69 -5.65
CA PHE A 42 -2.62 28.68 -6.62
C PHE A 42 -3.24 27.29 -6.80
N GLN A 43 -2.44 26.21 -6.79
CA GLN A 43 -2.94 24.84 -6.86
C GLN A 43 -3.78 24.48 -5.63
N VAL A 44 -3.31 24.83 -4.42
CA VAL A 44 -4.07 24.59 -3.18
C VAL A 44 -5.38 25.39 -3.17
N TRP A 45 -5.34 26.66 -3.60
CA TRP A 45 -6.55 27.49 -3.71
C TRP A 45 -7.54 26.93 -4.75
N ALA A 46 -7.06 26.49 -5.92
CA ALA A 46 -7.91 25.91 -6.95
C ALA A 46 -8.60 24.62 -6.48
N ILE A 47 -7.92 23.76 -5.73
CA ILE A 47 -8.52 22.55 -5.15
C ILE A 47 -9.65 22.92 -4.17
N GLN A 48 -9.46 23.95 -3.33
CA GLN A 48 -10.47 24.35 -2.34
C GLN A 48 -11.68 25.08 -2.96
N VAL A 49 -11.48 25.81 -4.05
CA VAL A 49 -12.56 26.60 -4.69
C VAL A 49 -13.36 25.77 -5.71
N PHE A 50 -12.72 24.80 -6.37
CA PHE A 50 -13.37 24.02 -7.43
C PHE A 50 -13.75 22.59 -7.04
N THR A 51 -13.54 22.17 -5.79
CA THR A 51 -14.21 20.96 -5.28
C THR A 51 -15.65 21.31 -4.88
N PRO A 52 -16.66 20.79 -5.60
CA PRO A 52 -18.04 21.02 -5.20
C PRO A 52 -18.28 20.38 -3.82
N PRO A 53 -19.06 21.03 -2.93
CA PRO A 53 -19.42 20.42 -1.66
C PRO A 53 -20.18 19.11 -1.92
N ASN A 54 -19.79 18.06 -1.19
CA ASN A 54 -20.46 16.76 -1.20
C ASN A 54 -21.95 16.96 -0.83
N PHE A 55 -22.82 17.00 -1.84
CA PHE A 55 -24.26 16.92 -1.65
C PHE A 55 -24.61 15.49 -1.26
N HIS A 56 -24.94 15.29 0.02
CA HIS A 56 -25.67 14.11 0.46
C HIS A 56 -27.07 14.12 -0.17
N LEU A 57 -27.25 13.37 -1.25
CA LEU A 57 -28.57 13.04 -1.78
C LEU A 57 -29.14 11.87 -0.97
N GLU A 58 -30.02 12.20 -0.03
CA GLU A 58 -30.91 11.25 0.64
C GLU A 58 -31.86 10.65 -0.42
N LYS A 59 -31.60 9.42 -0.86
CA LYS A 59 -32.50 8.68 -1.76
C LYS A 59 -33.79 8.30 -1.01
N LYS A 60 -34.84 9.11 -1.14
CA LYS A 60 -36.22 8.63 -0.96
C LYS A 60 -36.72 8.08 -2.28
N SER A 61 -36.77 6.75 -2.39
CA SER A 61 -37.46 6.05 -3.47
C SER A 61 -38.97 6.19 -3.28
N ALA A 62 -39.61 7.01 -4.12
CA ALA A 62 -41.05 6.92 -4.37
C ALA A 62 -41.25 6.00 -5.58
N ASP A 63 -41.75 4.79 -5.34
CA ASP A 63 -42.21 3.88 -6.38
C ASP A 63 -43.46 4.47 -7.05
N PHE A 64 -43.33 4.87 -8.31
CA PHE A 64 -44.46 5.01 -9.22
C PHE A 64 -44.28 3.99 -10.35
N GLY A 65 -44.90 2.83 -10.18
CA GLY A 65 -44.91 1.76 -11.18
C GLY A 65 -45.77 2.14 -12.38
N ILE A 66 -45.12 2.34 -13.53
CA ILE A 66 -45.75 2.33 -14.85
C ILE A 66 -45.43 0.98 -15.49
N ASP A 67 -46.46 0.25 -15.93
CA ASP A 67 -46.31 -0.99 -16.67
C ASP A 67 -45.67 -0.70 -18.05
N PRO A 68 -44.48 -1.24 -18.36
CA PRO A 68 -43.77 -0.97 -19.60
C PRO A 68 -44.44 -1.56 -20.84
N ALA A 69 -45.46 -2.42 -20.72
CA ALA A 69 -46.19 -2.95 -21.86
C ALA A 69 -47.35 -2.05 -22.32
N THR A 70 -47.90 -1.18 -21.46
CA THR A 70 -49.15 -0.46 -21.75
C THR A 70 -49.16 1.03 -21.41
N GLY A 71 -48.16 1.55 -20.69
CA GLY A 71 -47.97 2.99 -20.47
C GLY A 71 -49.08 3.70 -19.67
N SER A 72 -49.93 2.98 -18.94
CA SER A 72 -51.05 3.57 -18.18
C SER A 72 -50.91 3.41 -16.66
N PRO A 73 -51.36 4.38 -15.84
CA PRO A 73 -51.33 4.27 -14.37
C PRO A 73 -52.25 3.16 -13.86
N SER A 74 -51.77 2.31 -12.96
CA SER A 74 -52.56 1.20 -12.42
C SER A 74 -53.67 1.70 -11.48
N LYS A 75 -54.91 1.27 -11.76
CA LYS A 75 -56.10 1.61 -10.97
C LYS A 75 -56.26 0.56 -9.87
N ALA A 76 -56.29 1.00 -8.61
CA ALA A 76 -56.52 0.13 -7.46
C ALA A 76 -57.88 -0.58 -7.59
N THR A 77 -57.87 -1.92 -7.57
CA THR A 77 -59.09 -2.72 -7.52
C THR A 77 -59.06 -3.61 -6.29
N SER A 78 -60.01 -3.39 -5.38
CA SER A 78 -60.30 -4.24 -4.23
C SER A 78 -61.05 -5.50 -4.66
N GLY A 79 -60.60 -6.70 -4.30
CA GLY A 79 -61.37 -7.91 -4.59
C GLY A 79 -60.77 -9.25 -4.18
N LYS A 80 -61.12 -9.70 -2.97
CA LYS A 80 -61.55 -11.05 -2.52
C LYS A 80 -60.81 -12.34 -2.98
N LYS A 81 -60.44 -13.12 -1.96
CA LYS A 81 -59.95 -14.51 -1.85
C LYS A 81 -60.41 -15.54 -2.92
N SER A 82 -59.46 -16.38 -3.36
CA SER A 82 -59.65 -17.84 -3.53
C SER A 82 -58.32 -18.62 -3.60
N ASN A 83 -58.28 -19.76 -2.92
CA ASN A 83 -57.22 -20.78 -2.92
C ASN A 83 -57.02 -21.48 -4.28
N LYS A 84 -55.76 -21.68 -4.70
CA LYS A 84 -55.22 -22.84 -5.46
C LYS A 84 -53.70 -22.62 -5.66
N SER A 85 -52.83 -23.41 -5.04
CA SER A 85 -52.19 -24.63 -5.56
C SER A 85 -51.43 -24.45 -6.89
N SER A 86 -50.11 -24.64 -6.78
CA SER A 86 -49.13 -25.17 -7.74
C SER A 86 -48.05 -24.22 -8.29
N THR A 87 -46.83 -24.79 -8.31
CA THR A 87 -45.70 -24.63 -9.23
C THR A 87 -44.84 -23.36 -9.16
N ASP A 88 -43.58 -23.62 -8.74
CA ASP A 88 -42.31 -23.00 -9.10
C ASP A 88 -42.33 -21.84 -10.08
N THR A 89 -41.76 -20.70 -9.66
CA THR A 89 -40.91 -19.87 -10.51
C THR A 89 -39.95 -19.10 -9.61
N ALA A 90 -38.66 -19.49 -9.67
CA ALA A 90 -37.57 -18.77 -9.06
C ALA A 90 -37.48 -17.37 -9.68
N ASN A 91 -37.65 -16.33 -8.86
CA ASN A 91 -37.43 -14.96 -9.28
C ASN A 91 -36.01 -14.56 -8.85
N GLY A 92 -35.11 -14.49 -9.83
CA GLY A 92 -33.71 -14.14 -9.65
C GLY A 92 -33.55 -12.67 -9.29
N THR A 93 -33.33 -12.40 -8.01
CA THR A 93 -32.74 -11.14 -7.56
C THR A 93 -31.27 -11.17 -7.95
N SER A 94 -30.92 -10.50 -9.04
CA SER A 94 -29.54 -10.22 -9.44
C SER A 94 -28.93 -9.19 -8.50
N GLY A 95 -28.69 -9.60 -7.25
CA GLY A 95 -27.71 -8.94 -6.41
C GLY A 95 -26.34 -9.20 -7.01
N SER A 96 -25.60 -8.14 -7.31
CA SER A 96 -24.18 -8.21 -7.61
C SER A 96 -23.48 -8.72 -6.35
N SER A 97 -23.44 -10.04 -6.18
CA SER A 97 -22.58 -10.70 -5.23
C SER A 97 -21.18 -10.60 -5.81
N THR A 98 -20.40 -9.63 -5.33
CA THR A 98 -18.94 -9.72 -5.43
C THR A 98 -18.58 -11.14 -5.00
N PRO A 99 -17.91 -11.94 -5.86
CA PRO A 99 -17.54 -13.30 -5.50
C PRO A 99 -16.55 -13.20 -4.33
N SER A 100 -17.08 -13.30 -3.11
CA SER A 100 -16.31 -13.60 -1.92
C SER A 100 -15.93 -15.07 -2.08
N SER A 101 -14.84 -15.33 -2.78
CA SER A 101 -14.10 -16.57 -2.64
C SER A 101 -13.53 -16.56 -1.22
N SER A 102 -14.38 -16.89 -0.25
CA SER A 102 -14.00 -16.92 1.16
C SER A 102 -12.92 -17.98 1.31
N CYS A 103 -11.67 -17.57 1.46
CA CYS A 103 -10.64 -18.46 1.95
C CYS A 103 -11.12 -18.99 3.31
N ASN A 104 -11.47 -20.28 3.37
CA ASN A 104 -11.88 -20.92 4.62
C ASN A 104 -10.68 -21.24 5.52
N SER A 105 -9.47 -21.03 5.02
CA SER A 105 -8.21 -21.23 5.76
C SER A 105 -8.09 -20.15 6.84
N ALA A 106 -8.04 -20.59 8.09
CA ALA A 106 -7.78 -19.69 9.21
C ALA A 106 -6.31 -19.24 9.15
N ILE A 107 -6.09 -17.92 8.99
CA ILE A 107 -4.75 -17.34 9.10
C ILE A 107 -4.28 -17.47 10.55
N LYS A 108 -3.09 -18.05 10.74
CA LYS A 108 -2.43 -18.20 12.04
C LYS A 108 -1.29 -17.19 12.22
N GLY A 109 -0.96 -16.90 13.47
CA GLY A 109 0.25 -16.16 13.87
C GLY A 109 0.21 -14.66 13.70
N THR A 110 -0.91 -14.08 13.27
CA THR A 110 -0.98 -12.65 13.00
C THR A 110 -1.62 -11.87 14.14
N SER A 111 -0.98 -10.78 14.53
CA SER A 111 -1.70 -9.68 15.20
C SER A 111 -2.50 -8.93 14.13
N THR A 112 -3.83 -9.08 14.14
CA THR A 112 -4.72 -8.37 13.21
C THR A 112 -5.22 -7.08 13.83
N SER A 113 -5.47 -6.07 12.99
CA SER A 113 -6.13 -4.83 13.41
C SER A 113 -7.55 -4.78 12.88
N SER A 114 -8.44 -4.12 13.63
CA SER A 114 -9.79 -3.77 13.19
C SER A 114 -9.89 -2.34 12.64
N THR A 115 -8.76 -1.68 12.36
CA THR A 115 -8.74 -0.35 11.74
C THR A 115 -9.51 -0.41 10.41
N PRO A 116 -10.49 0.48 10.17
CA PRO A 116 -11.21 0.51 8.91
C PRO A 116 -10.27 0.73 7.71
N ILE A 117 -10.44 -0.04 6.64
CA ILE A 117 -9.53 0.00 5.48
C ILE A 117 -9.61 1.33 4.75
N ASP A 118 -10.81 1.90 4.61
CA ASP A 118 -11.04 3.22 4.02
C ASP A 118 -10.26 4.32 4.77
N GLU A 119 -10.21 4.23 6.10
CA GLU A 119 -9.43 5.13 6.94
C GLU A 119 -7.91 5.01 6.72
N ILE A 120 -7.42 3.81 6.43
CA ILE A 120 -6.02 3.56 6.08
C ILE A 120 -5.74 4.12 4.68
N GLU A 121 -6.56 3.75 3.68
CA GLU A 121 -6.37 4.15 2.28
C GLU A 121 -6.37 5.66 2.10
N ASN A 122 -7.22 6.39 2.85
CA ASN A 122 -7.25 7.84 2.86
C ASN A 122 -5.98 8.50 3.43
N SER A 123 -5.12 7.75 4.12
CA SER A 123 -3.83 8.24 4.65
C SER A 123 -2.64 7.94 3.75
N LEU A 124 -2.81 7.14 2.70
CA LEU A 124 -1.73 6.75 1.80
C LEU A 124 -1.42 7.90 0.83
N ALA A 125 -0.16 8.33 0.79
CA ALA A 125 0.30 9.49 0.04
C ALA A 125 1.35 9.15 -1.02
N LEU A 126 2.24 8.20 -0.74
CA LEU A 126 3.19 7.68 -1.70
C LEU A 126 2.52 6.59 -2.53
N VAL A 127 2.71 6.63 -3.86
CA VAL A 127 2.30 5.58 -4.79
C VAL A 127 3.47 5.25 -5.69
N VAL A 128 3.84 3.98 -5.73
CA VAL A 128 4.86 3.40 -6.58
C VAL A 128 4.16 2.41 -7.50
N THR A 129 4.50 2.41 -8.77
CA THR A 129 4.02 1.42 -9.74
C THR A 129 5.19 0.56 -10.16
N ASP A 130 4.93 -0.73 -10.30
CA ASP A 130 5.89 -1.69 -10.84
C ASP A 130 5.37 -2.33 -12.15
N ALA A 131 6.30 -2.81 -12.96
CA ALA A 131 6.02 -3.44 -14.24
C ALA A 131 5.73 -4.94 -14.06
N GLU A 132 4.66 -5.41 -14.71
CA GLU A 132 4.29 -6.84 -14.69
C GLU A 132 5.40 -7.72 -15.27
N GLY A 133 5.67 -8.84 -14.60
CA GLY A 133 6.54 -9.88 -15.11
C GLY A 133 8.03 -9.55 -15.09
N ASN A 134 8.44 -8.56 -14.31
CA ASN A 134 9.81 -8.05 -14.21
C ASN A 134 10.72 -8.88 -13.26
N TYR A 135 10.49 -10.20 -13.16
CA TYR A 135 11.21 -11.05 -12.23
C TYR A 135 12.73 -10.99 -12.44
N SER A 136 13.49 -11.00 -11.34
CA SER A 136 14.95 -10.91 -11.37
C SER A 136 15.60 -12.08 -10.64
N ASN A 137 16.88 -12.28 -10.90
CA ASN A 137 17.66 -13.36 -10.29
C ASN A 137 18.14 -12.89 -8.89
N PRO A 138 17.76 -13.57 -7.80
CA PRO A 138 18.15 -13.22 -6.44
C PRO A 138 19.61 -13.60 -6.10
N GLY A 139 20.31 -14.24 -7.02
CA GLY A 139 21.67 -14.75 -6.85
C GLY A 139 21.67 -16.27 -6.66
N SER A 140 21.94 -16.72 -5.43
CA SER A 140 22.03 -18.14 -5.08
C SER A 140 20.66 -18.78 -4.89
N GLU A 141 20.63 -20.13 -4.85
CA GLU A 141 19.47 -20.94 -4.45
C GLU A 141 18.19 -20.83 -5.31
N GLN A 142 18.31 -20.22 -6.49
CA GLN A 142 17.26 -20.20 -7.50
C GLN A 142 17.22 -21.51 -8.33
N PRO A 143 16.13 -21.75 -9.09
CA PRO A 143 16.06 -22.87 -10.02
C PRO A 143 17.12 -22.79 -11.13
N PRO A 144 17.56 -23.93 -11.72
CA PRO A 144 18.56 -23.95 -12.79
C PRO A 144 18.20 -23.13 -14.05
N GLY A 145 16.90 -22.89 -14.28
CA GLY A 145 16.40 -22.06 -15.38
C GLY A 145 16.23 -20.58 -15.04
N GLY A 146 16.62 -20.16 -13.84
CA GLY A 146 16.25 -18.87 -13.25
C GLY A 146 14.95 -18.97 -12.45
N VAL A 147 14.47 -17.82 -11.99
CA VAL A 147 13.22 -17.71 -11.23
C VAL A 147 11.99 -17.99 -12.11
N TYR A 148 10.98 -18.61 -11.53
CA TYR A 148 9.69 -18.84 -12.18
C TYR A 148 8.73 -17.67 -11.94
N PRO A 149 7.88 -17.31 -12.92
CA PRO A 149 6.83 -16.34 -12.69
C PRO A 149 5.88 -16.79 -11.58
N PHE A 150 5.66 -15.91 -10.61
CA PHE A 150 4.68 -16.13 -9.57
C PHE A 150 3.91 -14.84 -9.28
N PRO A 151 2.76 -14.63 -9.95
CA PRO A 151 2.03 -13.36 -9.89
C PRO A 151 1.64 -12.91 -8.47
N ALA A 152 1.51 -13.83 -7.52
CA ALA A 152 1.17 -13.51 -6.13
C ALA A 152 2.31 -12.85 -5.33
N ILE A 153 3.50 -12.71 -5.90
CA ILE A 153 4.57 -11.86 -5.35
C ILE A 153 4.90 -10.67 -6.26
N ASP A 154 4.38 -10.64 -7.49
CA ASP A 154 4.67 -9.63 -8.48
C ASP A 154 3.94 -8.33 -8.12
N PHE A 155 4.67 -7.33 -7.65
CA PHE A 155 4.08 -6.08 -7.21
C PHE A 155 3.46 -5.35 -8.40
N GLN A 156 2.26 -4.83 -8.22
CA GLN A 156 1.62 -3.94 -9.18
C GLN A 156 1.78 -2.50 -8.73
N GLN A 157 1.38 -2.22 -7.49
CA GLN A 157 1.53 -0.91 -6.88
C GLN A 157 1.82 -1.04 -5.39
N ILE A 158 2.61 -0.10 -4.89
CA ILE A 158 2.94 0.01 -3.48
C ILE A 158 2.50 1.38 -3.01
N TYR A 159 1.70 1.40 -1.96
CA TYR A 159 1.16 2.62 -1.37
C TYR A 159 1.67 2.76 0.06
N MET A 160 2.09 3.96 0.44
CA MET A 160 2.56 4.21 1.81
C MET A 160 2.02 5.52 2.37
N GLY A 161 1.80 5.52 3.68
CA GLY A 161 1.35 6.70 4.42
C GLY A 161 1.61 6.54 5.90
N THR A 162 1.56 7.66 6.62
CA THR A 162 1.63 7.67 8.09
C THR A 162 0.31 8.12 8.67
N ARG A 163 -0.09 7.47 9.77
CA ARG A 163 -1.29 7.82 10.54
C ARG A 163 -1.19 7.24 11.95
N ASP A 164 -1.63 8.02 12.95
CA ASP A 164 -1.76 7.56 14.34
C ASP A 164 -0.47 6.91 14.89
N GLY A 165 0.69 7.48 14.56
CA GLY A 165 2.00 6.95 14.98
C GLY A 165 2.38 5.61 14.33
N ARG A 166 1.77 5.26 13.20
CA ARG A 166 2.11 4.07 12.41
C ARG A 166 2.42 4.44 10.97
N ILE A 167 3.30 3.67 10.35
CA ILE A 167 3.39 3.59 8.91
C ILE A 167 2.47 2.48 8.40
N TYR A 168 1.70 2.79 7.38
CA TYR A 168 0.85 1.84 6.65
C TYR A 168 1.44 1.61 5.26
N ILE A 169 1.47 0.35 4.86
CA ILE A 169 1.99 -0.07 3.57
C ILE A 169 0.95 -1.00 2.95
N LYS A 170 0.42 -0.62 1.80
CA LYS A 170 -0.47 -1.46 0.99
C LYS A 170 0.30 -1.91 -0.24
N PHE A 171 0.36 -3.22 -0.42
CA PHE A 171 0.88 -3.83 -1.64
C PHE A 171 -0.31 -4.32 -2.45
N THR A 172 -0.39 -3.92 -3.72
CA THR A 172 -1.22 -4.61 -4.73
C THR A 172 -0.31 -5.45 -5.60
N LEU A 173 -0.84 -6.55 -6.07
CA LEU A 173 -0.12 -7.62 -6.75
C LEU A 173 -0.80 -7.90 -8.10
N PHE A 174 -0.04 -8.38 -9.08
CA PHE A 174 -0.59 -8.84 -10.35
C PHE A 174 -1.40 -10.14 -10.21
N GLY A 175 -1.11 -10.95 -9.18
CA GLY A 175 -1.84 -12.18 -8.83
C GLY A 175 -2.54 -12.13 -7.48
N THR A 176 -3.46 -13.07 -7.25
CA THR A 176 -4.11 -13.27 -5.95
C THR A 176 -3.22 -14.08 -5.01
N ILE A 177 -3.19 -13.71 -3.73
CA ILE A 177 -2.50 -14.50 -2.70
C ILE A 177 -3.27 -15.84 -2.52
N PRO A 178 -2.62 -17.01 -2.66
CA PRO A 178 -3.33 -18.29 -2.59
C PRO A 178 -4.06 -18.54 -1.25
N CYS A 179 -5.31 -19.03 -1.31
CA CYS A 179 -6.05 -19.46 -0.11
C CYS A 179 -5.55 -20.81 0.46
N GLN A 180 -4.71 -21.52 -0.28
CA GLN A 180 -4.21 -22.85 0.03
C GLN A 180 -2.84 -23.03 -0.61
N GLN A 181 -2.07 -23.99 -0.11
CA GLN A 181 -0.82 -24.37 -0.75
C GLN A 181 -1.07 -24.81 -2.19
N GLU A 182 -0.28 -24.29 -3.12
CA GLU A 182 -0.37 -24.65 -4.52
C GLU A 182 0.97 -25.11 -5.08
N THR A 183 0.92 -25.66 -6.29
CA THR A 183 2.09 -26.13 -7.03
C THR A 183 2.18 -25.32 -8.32
N SER A 184 3.36 -24.77 -8.60
CA SER A 184 3.66 -24.07 -9.84
C SER A 184 4.91 -24.66 -10.46
N GLU A 185 4.87 -25.03 -11.75
CA GLU A 185 6.01 -25.62 -12.47
C GLU A 185 6.65 -26.82 -11.75
N GLY A 186 5.83 -27.63 -11.07
CA GLY A 186 6.29 -28.80 -10.30
C GLY A 186 6.90 -28.48 -8.93
N ASN A 187 6.93 -27.21 -8.53
CA ASN A 187 7.39 -26.74 -7.23
C ASN A 187 6.20 -26.49 -6.31
N ARG A 188 6.22 -27.13 -5.13
CA ARG A 188 5.21 -26.88 -4.09
C ARG A 188 5.60 -25.60 -3.36
N ILE A 189 4.78 -24.57 -3.48
CA ILE A 189 5.07 -23.26 -2.89
C ILE A 189 4.93 -23.36 -1.38
N MET A 190 5.98 -22.99 -0.66
CA MET A 190 6.07 -23.07 0.79
C MET A 190 5.89 -21.70 1.45
N SER A 191 6.27 -20.63 0.75
CA SER A 191 6.15 -19.28 1.25
C SER A 191 5.98 -18.24 0.14
N ALA A 192 5.36 -17.12 0.48
CA ALA A 192 5.38 -15.88 -0.27
C ALA A 192 5.72 -14.75 0.69
N THR A 193 6.82 -14.07 0.43
CA THR A 193 7.40 -13.05 1.29
C THR A 193 7.42 -11.72 0.57
N SER A 194 7.06 -10.65 1.29
CA SER A 194 7.26 -9.28 0.83
C SER A 194 8.11 -8.53 1.85
N ASN A 195 9.13 -7.87 1.35
CA ASN A 195 10.17 -7.23 2.14
C ASN A 195 10.24 -5.74 1.82
N LEU A 196 10.61 -4.96 2.82
CA LEU A 196 10.86 -3.52 2.71
C LEU A 196 12.13 -3.16 3.49
N GLY A 197 13.14 -2.68 2.79
CA GLY A 197 14.32 -2.04 3.38
C GLY A 197 14.12 -0.52 3.46
N ILE A 198 14.44 0.07 4.59
CA ILE A 198 14.36 1.51 4.83
C ILE A 198 15.75 2.02 5.16
N ASP A 199 16.22 2.97 4.37
CA ASP A 199 17.49 3.70 4.54
C ASP A 199 17.19 5.18 4.80
N ASN A 200 17.95 5.85 5.66
CA ASN A 200 17.81 7.28 5.92
C ASN A 200 19.12 8.06 6.05
N ASP A 201 20.26 7.39 5.87
CA ASP A 201 21.57 8.03 5.88
C ASP A 201 22.19 8.12 4.47
N GLY A 202 21.58 7.43 3.50
CA GLY A 202 21.97 7.45 2.09
C GLY A 202 22.96 6.36 1.72
N ASP A 203 23.30 5.46 2.64
CA ASP A 203 24.15 4.30 2.41
C ASP A 203 23.37 3.10 1.87
N THR A 204 22.70 3.29 0.72
CA THR A 204 21.82 2.29 0.07
C THR A 204 22.45 0.93 -0.31
N GLY A 205 23.68 0.65 0.13
CA GLY A 205 24.42 -0.58 -0.07
C GLY A 205 24.72 -0.86 -1.53
N ASP A 206 25.01 -2.13 -1.82
CA ASP A 206 25.35 -2.67 -3.13
C ASP A 206 24.13 -2.66 -4.09
N GLY A 207 22.96 -2.26 -3.59
CA GLY A 207 21.71 -2.15 -4.35
C GLY A 207 20.85 -3.41 -4.37
N ASP A 208 21.35 -4.53 -3.83
CA ASP A 208 20.65 -5.82 -3.81
C ASP A 208 20.22 -6.20 -2.38
N GLY A 209 18.91 -6.25 -2.15
CA GLY A 209 18.32 -6.71 -0.89
C GLY A 209 18.39 -5.71 0.28
N TRP A 210 18.66 -6.23 1.47
CA TRP A 210 18.51 -5.53 2.75
C TRP A 210 19.78 -4.81 3.23
N LEU A 211 20.93 -5.05 2.58
CA LEU A 211 22.21 -4.45 2.98
C LEU A 211 22.15 -2.93 2.82
N GLY A 212 22.56 -2.20 3.87
CA GLY A 212 22.49 -0.73 3.90
C GLY A 212 21.11 -0.16 4.27
N SER A 213 20.17 -0.99 4.74
CA SER A 213 18.94 -0.48 5.37
C SER A 213 19.15 -0.36 6.87
N GLU A 214 18.70 0.72 7.54
CA GLU A 214 18.66 0.71 9.01
C GLU A 214 17.56 -0.20 9.53
N ASP A 215 16.48 -0.34 8.76
CA ASP A 215 15.27 -1.06 9.15
C ASP A 215 14.79 -1.97 8.00
N HIS A 216 14.58 -3.27 8.29
CA HIS A 216 14.02 -4.24 7.35
C HIS A 216 12.68 -4.77 7.89
N LEU A 217 11.60 -4.52 7.15
CA LEU A 217 10.25 -5.02 7.43
C LEU A 217 9.95 -6.21 6.52
N GLN A 218 9.23 -7.20 7.02
CA GLN A 218 8.87 -8.39 6.24
C GLN A 218 7.44 -8.82 6.54
N LEU A 219 6.69 -9.21 5.51
CA LEU A 219 5.49 -10.03 5.66
C LEU A 219 5.76 -11.39 5.04
N ASN A 220 5.53 -12.45 5.79
CA ASN A 220 5.63 -13.82 5.28
C ASN A 220 4.25 -14.49 5.32
N PHE A 221 3.80 -15.01 4.18
CA PHE A 221 2.76 -16.02 4.08
C PHE A 221 3.41 -17.40 3.94
N LYS A 222 3.30 -18.24 4.97
CA LYS A 222 3.84 -19.60 4.97
C LYS A 222 2.72 -20.63 4.85
N TYR A 223 2.87 -21.57 3.92
CA TYR A 223 1.93 -22.64 3.66
C TYR A 223 2.46 -23.95 4.26
N GLU A 224 1.70 -24.53 5.20
CA GLU A 224 2.07 -25.77 5.87
C GLU A 224 1.39 -26.99 5.22
N ASP A 225 2.02 -28.15 5.34
CA ASP A 225 1.53 -29.42 4.74
C ASP A 225 0.18 -29.88 5.30
N ASN A 226 -0.22 -29.36 6.47
CA ASN A 226 -1.53 -29.63 7.08
C ASN A 226 -2.65 -28.69 6.58
N GLY A 227 -2.36 -27.80 5.63
CA GLY A 227 -3.28 -26.81 5.08
C GLY A 227 -3.39 -25.52 5.88
N ASP A 228 -2.67 -25.38 6.99
CA ASP A 228 -2.59 -24.12 7.72
C ASP A 228 -1.80 -23.08 6.91
N ILE A 229 -2.21 -21.82 7.06
CA ILE A 229 -1.47 -20.68 6.51
C ILE A 229 -1.11 -19.75 7.64
N TRP A 230 0.18 -19.47 7.77
CA TRP A 230 0.70 -18.49 8.72
C TRP A 230 0.94 -17.19 7.98
N ALA A 231 0.43 -16.08 8.50
CA ALA A 231 0.79 -14.75 8.03
C ALA A 231 1.41 -13.98 9.19
N ALA A 232 2.60 -13.44 9.01
CA ALA A 232 3.27 -12.75 10.10
C ALA A 232 4.02 -11.52 9.58
N PRO A 233 3.52 -10.29 9.87
CA PRO A 233 4.29 -9.08 9.67
C PRO A 233 5.34 -8.96 10.78
N TRP A 234 6.61 -9.03 10.40
CA TRP A 234 7.77 -8.93 11.29
C TRP A 234 8.52 -7.63 11.03
N TYR A 235 9.22 -7.15 12.06
CA TYR A 235 10.08 -5.99 11.95
C TYR A 235 11.48 -6.30 12.49
N ARG A 236 12.51 -5.93 11.73
CA ARG A 236 13.93 -6.12 12.00
C ARG A 236 14.38 -7.56 12.02
N ALA A 237 14.69 -7.99 10.81
CA ALA A 237 15.89 -8.73 10.53
C ALA A 237 17.15 -7.86 10.84
N ASN A 238 17.38 -7.49 12.11
CA ASN A 238 18.65 -6.89 12.52
C ASN A 238 19.73 -7.94 12.28
N TYR A 239 20.61 -7.74 11.30
CA TYR A 239 21.79 -8.58 11.16
C TYR A 239 22.66 -8.41 12.40
N LEU A 240 22.61 -9.36 13.33
CA LEU A 240 23.33 -9.30 14.60
C LEU A 240 24.86 -9.42 14.43
N GLY A 241 25.35 -9.53 13.19
CA GLY A 241 26.75 -9.58 12.86
C GLY A 241 27.40 -10.88 13.33
N GLY A 242 27.63 -11.81 12.39
CA GLY A 242 28.56 -12.92 12.62
C GLY A 242 28.03 -14.35 12.45
N GLY A 243 26.79 -14.57 12.02
CA GLY A 243 26.23 -15.91 11.92
C GLY A 243 25.17 -16.10 10.82
N GLY A 244 25.54 -15.98 9.54
CA GLY A 244 24.66 -16.39 8.42
C GLY A 244 23.33 -15.64 8.32
N GLU A 245 22.50 -16.04 7.37
CA GLU A 245 21.20 -15.41 7.03
C GLU A 245 20.09 -15.69 8.07
N GLU A 246 20.38 -16.40 9.17
CA GLU A 246 19.36 -16.88 10.13
C GLU A 246 19.32 -16.11 11.45
N ASP A 247 20.27 -15.18 11.71
CA ASP A 247 20.35 -14.41 12.96
C ASP A 247 19.47 -13.16 12.95
N PHE A 248 18.21 -13.32 12.55
CA PHE A 248 17.22 -12.27 12.57
C PHE A 248 16.35 -12.38 13.83
N GLU A 249 16.40 -11.37 14.69
CA GLU A 249 15.48 -11.29 15.84
C GLU A 249 14.05 -11.15 15.34
N THR A 250 13.24 -12.20 15.47
CA THR A 250 11.80 -12.14 15.19
C THR A 250 11.09 -11.31 16.26
N THR A 251 11.27 -9.99 16.18
CA THR A 251 10.61 -9.01 17.03
C THR A 251 9.66 -8.17 16.18
N GLY A 252 8.71 -7.49 16.81
CA GLY A 252 7.86 -6.54 16.10
C GLY A 252 6.39 -6.58 16.49
N ASN A 253 5.77 -5.42 16.32
CA ASN A 253 4.35 -5.16 16.52
C ASN A 253 3.66 -4.85 15.17
N GLY A 254 4.14 -5.52 14.12
CA GLY A 254 3.53 -5.51 12.81
C GLY A 254 2.08 -5.95 12.92
N LEU A 255 1.20 -5.25 12.23
CA LEU A 255 -0.21 -5.63 12.13
C LEU A 255 -0.56 -5.88 10.68
N LEU A 256 -1.23 -7.00 10.41
CA LEU A 256 -1.89 -7.23 9.13
C LEU A 256 -3.32 -6.71 9.23
N HIS A 257 -3.72 -5.91 8.26
CA HIS A 257 -5.07 -5.35 8.17
C HIS A 257 -5.85 -6.16 7.15
N THR A 258 -6.61 -7.14 7.64
CA THR A 258 -7.36 -8.12 6.83
C THR A 258 -8.75 -7.64 6.43
N GLY A 259 -9.07 -6.35 6.62
CA GLY A 259 -10.40 -5.78 6.39
C GLY A 259 -10.91 -5.76 4.94
N ASN A 260 -10.29 -6.54 4.04
CA ASN A 260 -10.66 -6.98 2.69
C ASN A 260 -9.41 -7.40 1.87
N GLY A 261 -8.20 -7.25 2.44
CA GLY A 261 -6.90 -7.68 1.90
C GLY A 261 -6.44 -9.04 2.47
N GLY A 262 -5.44 -9.66 1.85
CA GLY A 262 -4.83 -10.92 2.29
C GLY A 262 -5.10 -12.09 1.35
N LEU A 263 -5.36 -13.27 1.92
CA LEU A 263 -5.60 -14.48 1.14
C LEU A 263 -6.82 -14.32 0.21
N GLY A 264 -6.72 -14.86 -1.00
CA GLY A 264 -7.79 -14.88 -2.01
C GLY A 264 -7.98 -13.58 -2.77
N VAL A 265 -7.21 -12.55 -2.43
CA VAL A 265 -7.23 -11.24 -3.10
C VAL A 265 -5.83 -10.85 -3.52
N ASN A 266 -5.71 -9.84 -4.37
CA ASN A 266 -4.44 -9.40 -4.95
C ASN A 266 -3.83 -8.21 -4.20
N TYR A 267 -4.12 -8.06 -2.92
CA TYR A 267 -3.51 -7.00 -2.12
C TYR A 267 -3.51 -7.37 -0.64
N PHE A 268 -2.61 -6.75 0.11
CA PHE A 268 -2.60 -6.80 1.56
C PHE A 268 -2.09 -5.48 2.13
N ILE A 269 -2.42 -5.22 3.39
CA ILE A 269 -2.03 -4.01 4.09
C ILE A 269 -1.36 -4.40 5.39
N ILE A 270 -0.14 -3.92 5.60
CA ILE A 270 0.58 -4.08 6.85
C ILE A 270 0.85 -2.72 7.47
N SER A 271 1.11 -2.70 8.78
CA SER A 271 1.55 -1.49 9.44
C SER A 271 2.51 -1.77 10.58
N TYR A 272 3.35 -0.80 10.89
CA TYR A 272 4.32 -0.85 11.97
C TYR A 272 4.25 0.46 12.77
N THR A 273 4.45 0.42 14.08
CA THR A 273 4.56 1.67 14.85
C THR A 273 5.82 2.40 14.47
N THR A 274 5.75 3.70 14.21
CA THR A 274 6.95 4.51 13.92
C THR A 274 7.90 4.57 15.11
N SER A 275 7.40 4.49 16.34
CA SER A 275 8.23 4.35 17.54
C SER A 275 9.03 3.05 17.61
N GLY A 276 8.58 2.01 16.89
CA GLY A 276 9.31 0.77 16.69
C GLY A 276 10.41 0.90 15.63
N LEU A 277 10.40 1.96 14.84
CA LEU A 277 11.34 2.27 13.76
C LEU A 277 12.25 3.46 14.13
N PRO A 278 12.93 3.45 15.30
CA PRO A 278 13.59 4.66 15.82
C PRO A 278 14.77 5.12 14.99
N ASN A 279 15.38 4.21 14.20
CA ASN A 279 16.52 4.55 13.37
C ASN A 279 16.05 5.15 12.05
N SER A 280 15.05 4.57 11.37
CA SER A 280 14.62 5.10 10.07
C SER A 280 13.65 6.29 10.17
N PHE A 281 12.66 6.29 11.05
CA PHE A 281 11.57 7.29 11.03
C PHE A 281 11.85 8.54 11.89
N THR A 282 12.91 9.27 11.54
CA THR A 282 13.20 10.59 12.13
C THR A 282 12.56 11.72 11.32
N PRO A 283 11.72 12.60 11.92
CA PRO A 283 11.10 13.72 11.21
C PRO A 283 12.12 14.61 10.47
N GLY A 284 11.79 14.98 9.23
CA GLY A 284 12.63 15.84 8.39
C GLY A 284 13.80 15.12 7.69
N LYS A 285 13.96 13.81 7.87
CA LYS A 285 14.87 12.99 7.06
C LYS A 285 14.19 12.55 5.77
N ASN A 286 15.01 12.39 4.73
CA ASN A 286 14.61 11.64 3.55
C ASN A 286 14.78 10.17 3.86
N LEU A 287 13.80 9.37 3.46
CA LEU A 287 13.87 7.92 3.51
C LEU A 287 14.06 7.42 2.08
N ASN A 288 14.86 6.38 1.91
CA ASN A 288 14.89 5.56 0.73
C ASN A 288 14.24 4.23 1.06
N PHE A 289 13.40 3.73 0.16
CA PHE A 289 12.74 2.44 0.33
C PHE A 289 13.15 1.46 -0.75
N ASN A 290 13.57 0.26 -0.35
CA ASN A 290 13.80 -0.85 -1.24
C ASN A 290 12.70 -1.89 -1.06
N PHE A 291 12.03 -2.33 -2.13
CA PHE A 291 10.98 -3.34 -2.03
C PHE A 291 11.35 -4.55 -2.84
N TRP A 292 11.28 -5.72 -2.22
CA TRP A 292 11.41 -6.97 -2.95
C TRP A 292 10.44 -7.99 -2.40
N SER A 293 10.10 -8.94 -3.23
CA SER A 293 9.27 -10.07 -2.86
C SER A 293 9.88 -11.33 -3.42
N GLU A 294 9.60 -12.42 -2.73
CA GLU A 294 10.14 -13.71 -3.08
C GLU A 294 9.16 -14.80 -2.70
N ALA A 295 9.19 -15.90 -3.43
CA ALA A 295 8.47 -17.10 -3.06
C ALA A 295 9.46 -18.24 -2.88
N GLY A 296 9.30 -18.98 -1.79
CA GLY A 296 10.04 -20.20 -1.52
C GLY A 296 9.22 -21.41 -1.92
N SER A 297 9.91 -22.47 -2.33
CA SER A 297 9.31 -23.77 -2.62
C SER A 297 9.99 -24.88 -1.82
N ASN A 298 9.49 -26.10 -1.95
CA ASN A 298 10.13 -27.27 -1.37
C ASN A 298 11.49 -27.63 -1.99
N LEU A 299 11.86 -27.01 -3.12
CA LEU A 299 13.11 -27.29 -3.85
C LEU A 299 14.08 -26.11 -3.85
N TYR A 300 13.58 -24.87 -3.75
CA TYR A 300 14.33 -23.64 -3.94
C TYR A 300 13.90 -22.59 -2.92
N SER A 301 14.87 -21.96 -2.25
CA SER A 301 14.62 -20.88 -1.29
C SER A 301 14.05 -19.64 -1.97
N HIS A 302 14.53 -19.35 -3.19
CA HIS A 302 14.02 -18.26 -4.03
C HIS A 302 13.49 -18.82 -5.37
N PHE A 303 12.33 -19.48 -5.32
CA PHE A 303 11.62 -19.99 -6.49
C PHE A 303 11.16 -18.87 -7.44
N SER A 304 10.73 -17.74 -6.89
CA SER A 304 10.35 -16.54 -7.62
C SER A 304 10.88 -15.31 -6.90
N TYR A 305 11.23 -14.24 -7.63
CA TYR A 305 11.76 -13.01 -7.04
C TYR A 305 11.41 -11.79 -7.90
N SER A 306 10.86 -10.74 -7.28
CA SER A 306 10.57 -9.44 -7.90
C SER A 306 11.17 -8.33 -7.05
N HIS A 307 11.74 -7.31 -7.70
CA HIS A 307 12.53 -6.28 -7.03
C HIS A 307 12.30 -4.90 -7.65
N ASN A 308 11.93 -3.95 -6.79
CA ASN A 308 11.87 -2.53 -7.08
C ASN A 308 13.01 -1.81 -6.37
N LYS A 309 13.82 -1.11 -7.17
CA LYS A 309 14.98 -0.34 -6.67
C LYS A 309 14.58 0.85 -5.81
N TRP A 310 15.51 1.29 -4.97
CA TRP A 310 15.42 2.41 -4.03
C TRP A 310 14.56 3.59 -4.50
N ILE A 311 13.54 3.90 -3.71
CA ILE A 311 12.55 4.95 -3.97
C ILE A 311 12.66 6.02 -2.88
N PRO A 312 13.00 7.27 -3.25
CA PRO A 312 13.11 8.34 -2.27
C PRO A 312 11.72 8.84 -1.82
N TRP A 313 11.58 9.11 -0.53
CA TRP A 313 10.40 9.71 0.07
C TRP A 313 10.78 10.66 1.21
N THR A 314 10.22 11.86 1.20
CA THR A 314 10.40 12.82 2.31
C THR A 314 9.21 12.72 3.26
N VAL A 315 9.47 12.36 4.52
CA VAL A 315 8.42 12.35 5.55
C VAL A 315 8.12 13.78 5.99
N LEU A 316 6.94 14.29 5.59
CA LEU A 316 6.53 15.68 5.86
C LEU A 316 5.98 15.91 7.28
N GLY A 317 5.80 14.84 8.06
CA GLY A 317 5.35 14.85 9.45
C GLY A 317 4.83 13.48 9.87
N ILE A 318 5.10 13.07 11.11
CA ILE A 318 4.57 11.86 11.76
C ILE A 318 3.63 12.29 12.88
#